data_AF-A0A3D4HZ38-F1
#
_entry.id   AF-A0A3D4HZ38-F1
#
_cell.length_a   1.000
_cell.length_b   1.000
_cell.length_c   1.000
_cell.angle_alpha   90.00
_cell.angle_beta   90.00
_cell.angle_gamma   90.00
#
_symmetry.space_group_name_H-M   'P 1'
#
loop_
_entity.id
_entity.type
_entity.pdbx_description
1 polymer ?
#
loop_
_entity_poly.entity_id
_entity_poly.type
_entity_poly.pdbx_seq_one_letter_code
_entity_poly.pdbx_strand_id
1 'polypeptide(L)' 'MSAAQDSITEWAKNIKESNPVEWNRLPEIYLYMDQVLTYMNKQLHLFERDENTCLLSSSMINNYVKDGVLP' A
#
# COMPACT_ATOMS: atom_id res chain seq x y z
N MET A 1 26.86 -6.68 -14.70
CA MET A 1 25.46 -6.38 -15.07
C MET A 1 25.25 -4.89 -14.86
N SER A 2 24.30 -4.26 -15.56
CA SER A 2 24.03 -2.81 -15.37
C SER A 2 23.44 -2.58 -13.98
N ALA A 3 23.85 -1.53 -13.27
CA ALA A 3 23.33 -1.20 -11.94
C ALA A 3 21.78 -1.18 -11.87
N ALA A 4 21.12 -0.78 -12.96
CA ALA A 4 19.67 -0.79 -13.07
C ALA A 4 19.06 -2.22 -13.03
N GLN A 5 19.75 -3.20 -13.62
CA GLN A 5 19.29 -4.59 -13.61
C GLN A 5 19.35 -5.18 -12.21
N ASP A 6 20.39 -4.84 -11.45
CA ASP A 6 20.59 -5.32 -10.08
C ASP A 6 19.51 -4.72 -9.17
N SER A 7 19.21 -3.41 -9.29
CA SER A 7 18.13 -2.75 -8.55
C SER A 7 16.75 -3.33 -8.84
N ILE A 8 16.43 -3.61 -10.11
CA ILE A 8 15.14 -4.23 -10.48
C ILE A 8 15.02 -5.64 -9.90
N THR A 9 16.11 -6.41 -9.90
CA THR A 9 16.14 -7.78 -9.36
C THR A 9 15.95 -7.78 -7.84
N GLU A 10 16.59 -6.84 -7.14
CA GLU A 10 16.45 -6.66 -5.70
C GLU A 10 15.01 -6.22 -5.33
N TRP A 11 14.46 -5.24 -6.05
CA TRP A 11 13.07 -4.81 -5.86
C TRP A 11 12.07 -5.96 -6.09
N ALA A 12 12.23 -6.73 -7.17
CA ALA A 12 11.37 -7.87 -7.48
C ALA A 12 11.44 -8.96 -6.40
N LYS A 13 12.61 -9.18 -5.80
CA LYS A 13 12.78 -10.09 -4.67
C LYS A 13 12.02 -9.59 -3.43
N ASN A 14 12.17 -8.31 -3.09
CA ASN A 14 11.50 -7.70 -1.93
C ASN A 14 9.96 -7.77 -2.04
N ILE A 15 9.41 -7.55 -3.24
CA ILE A 15 7.96 -7.70 -3.46
C ILE A 15 7.51 -9.15 -3.27
N LYS A 16 8.28 -10.11 -3.75
CA LYS A 16 7.92 -11.54 -3.65
C LYS A 16 7.89 -12.02 -2.19
N GLU A 17 8.75 -11.45 -1.34
CA GLU A 17 8.83 -11.79 0.08
C GLU A 17 7.82 -11.00 0.94
N SER A 18 7.30 -9.89 0.43
CA SER A 18 6.31 -9.09 1.13
C SER A 18 4.88 -9.54 0.83
N ASN A 19 4.18 -9.95 1.88
CA ASN A 19 2.72 -10.07 1.84
C ASN A 19 2.08 -8.89 2.57
N PRO A 20 1.01 -8.29 2.01
CA PRO A 20 0.18 -7.39 2.78
C PRO A 20 -0.42 -8.11 3.99
N VAL A 21 -0.76 -7.35 5.03
CA VAL A 21 -1.41 -7.90 6.21
C VAL A 21 -2.73 -8.57 5.83
N GLU A 22 -2.95 -9.77 6.35
CA GLU A 22 -4.20 -10.52 6.19
C GLU A 22 -5.41 -9.71 6.68
N TRP A 23 -6.55 -9.84 6.00
CA TRP A 23 -7.77 -9.08 6.31
C TRP A 23 -8.25 -9.25 7.77
N ASN A 24 -8.08 -10.43 8.34
CA ASN A 24 -8.44 -10.73 9.73
C ASN A 24 -7.52 -10.08 10.78
N ARG A 25 -6.42 -9.47 10.36
CA ARG A 25 -5.50 -8.70 11.22
C ARG A 25 -5.69 -7.20 11.08
N LEU A 26 -6.67 -6.77 10.28
CA LEU A 26 -7.06 -5.37 10.24
C LEU A 26 -7.62 -4.93 11.60
N PRO A 27 -7.45 -3.66 11.99
CA PRO A 27 -7.97 -3.17 13.24
C PRO A 27 -9.50 -3.28 13.31
N GLU A 28 -10.04 -3.86 14.38
CA GLU A 28 -11.48 -3.92 14.66
C GLU A 28 -11.99 -2.62 15.31
N ILE A 29 -11.50 -1.47 14.85
CA ILE A 29 -11.89 -0.14 15.33
C ILE A 29 -12.21 0.77 14.15
N TYR A 30 -13.10 1.74 14.38
CA TYR A 30 -13.33 2.78 13.39
C TYR A 30 -12.07 3.64 13.23
N LEU A 31 -11.58 3.70 11.99
CA LEU A 31 -10.46 4.55 11.61
C LEU A 31 -10.97 5.81 10.93
N TYR A 32 -10.34 6.94 11.25
CA TYR A 32 -10.49 8.16 10.47
C TYR A 32 -9.77 8.05 9.12
N MET A 33 -10.14 8.90 8.16
CA MET A 33 -9.60 8.89 6.79
C MET A 33 -8.07 8.95 6.75
N ASP A 34 -7.48 9.82 7.57
CA ASP A 34 -6.03 9.98 7.70
C ASP A 34 -5.35 8.72 8.27
N GLN A 35 -6.02 8.02 9.19
CA GLN A 35 -5.54 6.76 9.75
C GLN A 35 -5.60 5.63 8.72
N VAL A 36 -6.65 5.55 7.91
CA VAL A 36 -6.75 4.59 6.79
C VAL A 36 -5.63 4.84 5.79
N LEU A 37 -5.42 6.10 5.38
CA LEU A 37 -4.34 6.45 4.45
C LEU A 37 -2.96 6.12 5.03
N THR A 38 -2.72 6.47 6.29
CA THR A 38 -1.46 6.16 6.98
C THR A 38 -1.22 4.66 7.05
N TYR A 39 -2.26 3.88 7.37
CA TYR A 39 -2.18 2.42 7.43
C TYR A 39 -1.86 1.83 6.05
N MET A 40 -2.61 2.22 5.03
CA MET A 40 -2.44 1.68 3.68
C MET A 40 -1.10 2.09 3.06
N ASN A 41 -0.62 3.31 3.28
CA ASN A 41 0.71 3.74 2.80
C ASN A 41 1.82 2.87 3.41
N LYS A 42 1.73 2.52 4.69
CA LYS A 42 2.71 1.60 5.32
C LYS A 42 2.67 0.20 4.69
N GLN A 43 1.48 -0.31 4.37
CA GLN A 43 1.32 -1.62 3.72
C GLN A 43 1.82 -1.62 2.28
N LEU A 44 1.63 -0.49 1.58
CA LEU A 44 1.88 -0.39 0.14
C LEU A 44 3.23 0.25 -0.22
N HIS A 45 4.05 0.62 0.77
CA HIS A 45 5.32 1.31 0.58
C HIS A 45 6.24 0.66 -0.47
N LEU A 46 6.25 -0.68 -0.56
CA LEU A 46 7.07 -1.41 -1.55
C LEU A 46 6.63 -1.21 -3.01
N PHE A 47 5.42 -0.70 -3.23
CA PHE A 47 4.87 -0.38 -4.54
C PHE A 47 5.07 1.09 -4.93
N GLU A 48 5.64 1.91 -4.04
CA GLU A 48 6.01 3.30 -4.34
C GLU A 48 7.20 3.31 -5.29
N ARG A 49 7.16 4.19 -6.30
CA ARG A 49 8.28 4.37 -7.24
C ARG A 49 9.33 5.33 -6.70
N ASP A 50 8.89 6.28 -5.89
CA ASP A 50 9.70 7.28 -5.20
C ASP A 50 8.98 7.76 -3.93
N GLU A 51 9.68 8.48 -3.06
CA GLU A 51 9.14 8.99 -1.77
C GLU A 51 7.97 9.99 -1.94
N ASN A 52 7.74 10.51 -3.14
CA ASN A 52 6.64 11.44 -3.44
C ASN A 52 5.44 10.73 -4.06
N THR A 53 5.49 9.42 -4.26
CA THR A 53 4.45 8.66 -4.91
C THR A 53 3.25 8.51 -3.98
N CYS A 54 2.17 9.22 -4.25
CA CYS A 54 0.89 9.01 -3.57
C CYS A 54 0.14 7.85 -4.21
N LEU A 55 0.17 6.66 -3.58
CA LEU A 55 -0.52 5.46 -4.08
C LEU A 55 -2.04 5.51 -3.87
N LEU A 56 -2.48 6.12 -2.77
CA LEU A 56 -3.90 6.25 -2.43
C LEU A 56 -4.20 7.69 -1.99
N SER A 57 -5.27 8.24 -2.54
CA SER A 57 -5.80 9.54 -2.14
C SER A 57 -7.07 9.40 -1.30
N SER A 58 -7.38 10.43 -0.51
CA SER A 58 -8.63 10.47 0.29
C SER A 58 -9.88 10.32 -0.59
N SER A 59 -9.85 10.83 -1.83
CA SER A 59 -10.96 10.67 -2.77
C SER A 59 -11.16 9.21 -3.21
N MET A 60 -10.07 8.47 -3.41
CA MET A 60 -10.14 7.06 -3.79
C MET A 60 -10.74 6.23 -2.66
N ILE A 61 -10.26 6.44 -1.42
CA ILE A 61 -10.82 5.77 -0.24
C ILE A 61 -12.32 6.09 -0.11
N ASN A 62 -12.72 7.35 -0.26
CA ASN A 62 -14.12 7.74 -0.24
C ASN A 62 -14.96 7.01 -1.30
N ASN A 63 -14.43 6.88 -2.51
CA ASN A 63 -15.14 6.17 -3.59
C ASN A 63 -15.24 4.67 -3.27
N TYR A 64 -14.19 4.04 -2.77
CA TYR A 64 -14.21 2.63 -2.42
C TYR A 64 -15.16 2.30 -1.27
N VAL A 65 -15.28 3.18 -0.26
CA VAL A 65 -16.26 3.03 0.82
C VAL A 65 -17.68 3.19 0.27
N LYS A 66 -17.93 4.21 -0.57
CA LYS A 66 -19.24 4.43 -1.19
C LYS A 66 -19.68 3.27 -2.08
N ASP A 67 -18.74 2.68 -2.81
CA ASP A 67 -18.98 1.58 -3.75
C ASP A 67 -18.94 0.20 -3.06
N GLY A 68 -18.71 0.14 -1.74
CA GLY A 68 -18.66 -1.10 -0.96
C GLY A 68 -17.49 -2.03 -1.32
N VAL A 69 -16.41 -1.48 -1.89
CA VAL A 69 -15.20 -2.22 -2.28
C VAL A 69 -14.28 -2.44 -1.09
N LEU A 70 -14.29 -1.53 -0.12
CA LEU A 70 -13.64 -1.74 1.17
C LEU A 70 -14.68 -2.28 2.18
N PRO A 71 -14.36 -3.38 2.88
CA PRO A 71 -15.25 -4.00 3.86
C PRO A 71 -15.47 -3.13 5.11
#